data_AF-A0A2T2YKV1-F1
#
_entry.id   AF-A0A2T2YKV1-F1
#
_cell.length_a   1.000
_cell.length_b   1.000
_cell.length_c   1.000
_cell.angle_alpha   90.00
_cell.angle_beta   90.00
_cell.angle_gamma   90.00
#
_symmetry.space_group_name_H-M   'P 1'
#
loop_
_entity.id
_entity.type
_entity.pdbx_description
1 polymer ?
#
loop_
_entity_poly.entity_id
_entity_poly.type
_entity_poly.pdbx_seq_one_letter_code
_entity_poly.pdbx_strand_id
1 'polypeptide(L)'
;MKKSFYQIKLAALAMLLLSFASCQNDFDSASEKEVNSSSDLLMSRPKLDITFYALQRGSILHKLNTDDPGKIIKAITITGLQADEKILAIDFRPATGQLYGVGSTSRLYAINLNSGAATMIGMEPFTPALEGNLTGFDFNPTVDRIRIVTNTGQNLRLNPENGKVAMEDADINGASGAMIAAVAYTNSMAGAATTTLYDIDVSKQKLYKQDPPNDGKLVEVGDLGLKISGEGGFDIVAKGNKALALFNVEDKSTLFTVDLKNGHTQVLGRYAKSRQYTGIAIPTPPVAYAVSLMNDLLIFNPKDPASIISKPITGLQADEKVLGLDFRPKNGQLYALGSTSRIYTVNAASGAVMEVGKLTTRLSGSVFGFDFNPVADRIRIVSSNEQNLRVNPDDATATVDGNINADTKNLAVTAAAYTNNFAGTMTTELFVLNSAENKLYQQNPPNEGTLMLRGNLGINENGVNGFDIGGTSGMAYALLTTKDGKTKLYRINLARGAATPVANFSSTVRGFTLGLGF
;
A
#
# COMPACT_ATOMS: atom_id res chain seq x y z
N MET A 1 -63.00 -36.74 -31.92
CA MET A 1 -63.28 -36.92 -30.48
C MET A 1 -62.83 -35.65 -29.74
N LYS A 2 -63.71 -35.12 -28.88
CA LYS A 2 -63.65 -33.85 -28.12
C LYS A 2 -62.33 -33.69 -27.34
N LYS A 3 -61.69 -32.52 -27.13
CA LYS A 3 -62.12 -31.26 -26.46
C LYS A 3 -61.08 -30.16 -26.79
N SER A 4 -61.48 -28.96 -27.25
CA SER A 4 -61.69 -27.70 -26.48
C SER A 4 -60.41 -26.87 -26.20
N PHE A 5 -60.17 -25.81 -26.99
CA PHE A 5 -60.10 -24.36 -26.61
C PHE A 5 -58.85 -23.92 -25.78
N TYR A 6 -58.18 -22.77 -25.92
CA TYR A 6 -58.45 -21.45 -26.51
C TYR A 6 -57.11 -20.74 -26.87
N GLN A 7 -57.20 -19.86 -27.86
CA GLN A 7 -56.37 -18.76 -28.42
C GLN A 7 -55.14 -18.22 -27.62
N ILE A 8 -54.13 -17.60 -28.25
CA ILE A 8 -54.14 -16.21 -28.78
C ILE A 8 -53.08 -16.02 -29.89
N LYS A 9 -53.50 -15.34 -30.98
CA LYS A 9 -52.69 -14.82 -32.09
C LYS A 9 -52.24 -13.38 -31.79
N LEU A 10 -51.09 -12.94 -32.32
CA LEU A 10 -50.96 -11.95 -33.42
C LEU A 10 -49.52 -11.40 -33.49
N ALA A 11 -48.93 -11.35 -34.68
CA ALA A 11 -48.12 -10.22 -35.13
C ALA A 11 -47.91 -10.30 -36.65
N ALA A 12 -48.38 -9.28 -37.35
CA ALA A 12 -48.08 -8.97 -38.74
C ALA A 12 -47.57 -7.53 -38.79
N LEU A 13 -46.57 -7.28 -39.63
CA LEU A 13 -46.65 -6.42 -40.82
C LEU A 13 -45.35 -5.64 -41.07
N ALA A 14 -45.01 -5.59 -42.36
CA ALA A 14 -43.78 -5.08 -42.95
C ALA A 14 -43.79 -3.55 -43.19
N MET A 15 -42.57 -3.02 -43.32
CA MET A 15 -42.22 -1.62 -43.60
C MET A 15 -42.55 -1.17 -45.03
N LEU A 16 -42.95 0.11 -45.15
CA LEU A 16 -42.92 0.87 -46.39
C LEU A 16 -42.23 2.24 -46.14
N LEU A 17 -41.28 2.59 -47.00
CA LEU A 17 -40.55 3.86 -47.03
C LEU A 17 -41.31 4.89 -47.90
N LEU A 18 -41.40 6.14 -47.44
CA LEU A 18 -41.72 7.31 -48.26
C LEU A 18 -41.07 8.57 -47.65
N SER A 19 -40.42 9.34 -48.51
CA SER A 19 -39.75 10.61 -48.23
C SER A 19 -40.67 11.81 -48.48
N PHE A 20 -40.66 12.80 -47.57
CA PHE A 20 -41.07 14.18 -47.86
C PHE A 20 -40.20 15.18 -47.08
N ALA A 21 -39.78 16.25 -47.76
CA ALA A 21 -39.16 17.42 -47.19
C ALA A 21 -40.23 18.46 -46.83
N SER A 22 -40.12 19.09 -45.65
CA SER A 22 -40.87 20.29 -45.26
C SER A 22 -40.12 21.03 -44.15
N CYS A 23 -39.92 22.34 -44.30
CA CYS A 23 -39.38 23.25 -43.28
C CYS A 23 -40.51 23.75 -42.35
N GLN A 24 -40.33 23.69 -41.02
CA GLN A 24 -40.24 24.86 -40.11
C GLN A 24 -40.37 24.47 -38.63
N ASN A 25 -39.39 25.00 -37.87
CA ASN A 25 -39.37 25.49 -36.49
C ASN A 25 -39.48 24.54 -35.28
N ASP A 26 -38.42 24.67 -34.47
CA ASP A 26 -38.34 24.63 -33.01
C ASP A 26 -38.73 23.34 -32.29
N PHE A 27 -37.73 22.51 -32.01
CA PHE A 27 -37.58 21.85 -30.71
C PHE A 27 -36.09 21.66 -30.41
N ASP A 28 -35.60 22.41 -29.42
CA ASP A 28 -34.30 22.24 -28.80
C ASP A 28 -34.15 20.81 -28.26
N SER A 29 -33.23 20.05 -28.83
CA SER A 29 -32.56 18.94 -28.14
C SER A 29 -31.06 19.23 -28.11
N ALA A 30 -30.68 20.16 -27.24
CA ALA A 30 -29.29 20.31 -26.84
C ALA A 30 -28.86 19.05 -26.08
N SER A 31 -27.97 18.27 -26.70
CA SER A 31 -27.11 17.34 -25.97
C SER A 31 -26.34 18.12 -24.91
N GLU A 32 -26.44 17.73 -23.65
CA GLU A 32 -25.57 18.23 -22.59
C GLU A 32 -24.12 17.83 -22.90
N LYS A 33 -23.38 18.75 -23.53
CA LYS A 33 -21.92 18.70 -23.59
C LYS A 33 -21.37 19.19 -22.25
N GLU A 34 -20.71 18.28 -21.54
CA GLU A 34 -19.91 18.55 -20.35
C GLU A 34 -18.73 19.49 -20.63
N VAL A 35 -18.40 20.26 -19.58
CA VAL A 35 -17.22 21.11 -19.33
C VAL A 35 -17.13 22.39 -20.17
N ASN A 36 -17.72 23.47 -19.66
CA ASN A 36 -17.29 24.82 -19.99
C ASN A 36 -16.03 25.14 -19.16
N SER A 37 -14.89 25.18 -19.82
CA SER A 37 -13.69 25.84 -19.33
C SER A 37 -13.95 27.35 -19.28
N SER A 38 -14.53 27.85 -18.20
CA SER A 38 -14.58 29.29 -17.97
C SER A 38 -13.18 29.78 -17.61
N SER A 39 -12.46 30.19 -18.65
CA SER A 39 -11.32 31.08 -18.63
C SER A 39 -11.72 32.45 -18.06
N ASP A 40 -11.95 32.53 -16.75
CA ASP A 40 -12.07 33.83 -16.08
C ASP A 40 -11.63 33.74 -14.61
N LEU A 41 -10.30 33.74 -14.48
CA LEU A 41 -9.42 34.27 -13.45
C LEU A 41 -8.08 33.58 -13.69
N LEU A 42 -7.28 34.14 -14.60
CA LEU A 42 -5.87 33.79 -14.81
C LEU A 42 -5.05 34.19 -13.58
N MET A 43 -5.31 33.56 -12.43
CA MET A 43 -4.22 33.23 -11.55
C MET A 43 -3.52 32.05 -12.20
N SER A 44 -2.23 32.19 -12.48
CA SER A 44 -1.40 31.08 -12.95
C SER A 44 -1.52 29.94 -11.95
N ARG A 45 -2.34 28.96 -12.28
CA ARG A 45 -2.45 27.77 -11.47
C ARG A 45 -1.05 27.14 -11.38
N PRO A 46 -0.55 26.78 -10.18
CA PRO A 46 0.74 26.13 -10.07
C PRO A 46 0.66 24.83 -10.87
N LYS A 47 1.58 24.66 -11.80
CA LYS A 47 1.71 23.40 -12.55
C LYS A 47 2.34 22.38 -11.61
N LEU A 48 1.48 21.64 -10.91
CA LEU A 48 1.85 20.50 -10.08
C LEU A 48 1.62 19.21 -10.87
N ASP A 49 2.45 18.21 -10.62
CA ASP A 49 2.34 16.86 -11.17
C ASP A 49 2.37 15.89 -9.98
N ILE A 50 1.21 15.79 -9.34
CA ILE A 50 0.98 14.98 -8.15
C ILE A 50 -0.17 14.05 -8.46
N THR A 51 0.13 12.76 -8.55
CA THR A 51 -0.88 11.70 -8.59
C THR A 51 -1.48 11.51 -7.21
N PHE A 52 -2.81 11.38 -7.14
CA PHE A 52 -3.53 11.10 -5.91
C PHE A 52 -4.76 10.22 -6.18
N TYR A 53 -5.33 9.65 -5.12
CA TYR A 53 -6.58 8.92 -5.14
C TYR A 53 -7.63 9.71 -4.36
N ALA A 54 -8.76 10.02 -4.99
CA ALA A 54 -9.90 10.63 -4.34
C ALA A 54 -10.97 9.57 -4.04
N LEU A 55 -11.46 9.54 -2.79
CA LEU A 55 -12.51 8.64 -2.34
C LEU A 55 -13.87 9.25 -2.65
N GLN A 56 -14.63 8.63 -3.54
CA GLN A 56 -15.97 9.04 -3.90
C GLN A 56 -17.00 8.27 -3.06
N ARG A 57 -17.79 9.00 -2.25
CA ARG A 57 -18.91 8.45 -1.45
C ARG A 57 -18.52 7.17 -0.65
N GLY A 58 -17.27 7.11 -0.17
CA GLY A 58 -16.75 5.97 0.59
C GLY A 58 -16.68 4.62 -0.13
N SER A 59 -16.86 4.56 -1.46
CA SER A 59 -17.03 3.29 -2.20
C SER A 59 -16.31 3.20 -3.54
N ILE A 60 -15.82 4.31 -4.09
CA ILE A 60 -15.06 4.31 -5.35
C ILE A 60 -13.79 5.14 -5.18
N LEU A 61 -12.65 4.64 -5.64
CA LEU A 61 -11.41 5.40 -5.73
C LEU A 61 -11.21 5.92 -7.15
N HIS A 62 -11.00 7.22 -7.29
CA HIS A 62 -10.57 7.84 -8.53
C HIS A 62 -9.10 8.20 -8.48
N LYS A 63 -8.30 7.59 -9.36
CA LYS A 63 -6.93 8.05 -9.62
C LYS A 63 -6.99 9.32 -10.46
N LEU A 64 -6.37 10.37 -9.96
CA LEU A 64 -6.34 11.71 -10.55
C LEU A 64 -4.90 12.25 -10.53
N ASN A 65 -4.67 13.35 -11.24
CA ASN A 65 -3.43 14.10 -11.18
C ASN A 65 -3.71 15.60 -11.10
N THR A 66 -2.89 16.35 -10.37
CA THR A 66 -2.97 17.80 -10.25
C THR A 66 -2.53 18.56 -11.51
N ASP A 67 -1.97 17.90 -12.53
CA ASP A 67 -1.69 18.53 -13.82
C ASP A 67 -2.97 18.75 -14.64
N ASP A 68 -3.90 17.79 -14.59
CA ASP A 68 -5.23 17.81 -15.16
C ASP A 68 -6.24 17.17 -14.17
N PRO A 69 -6.71 17.93 -13.17
CA PRO A 69 -7.51 17.40 -12.07
C PRO A 69 -8.91 17.03 -12.52
N GLY A 70 -9.36 17.49 -13.69
CA GLY A 70 -10.66 17.12 -14.25
C GLY A 70 -10.67 15.71 -14.84
N LYS A 71 -9.51 15.17 -15.19
CA LYS A 71 -9.37 13.90 -15.88
C LYS A 71 -9.20 12.74 -14.90
N ILE A 72 -10.23 11.89 -14.83
CA ILE A 72 -10.15 10.60 -14.13
C ILE A 72 -9.24 9.67 -14.93
N ILE A 73 -8.11 9.27 -14.34
CA ILE A 73 -7.15 8.35 -14.93
C ILE A 73 -7.64 6.90 -14.79
N LYS A 74 -8.21 6.57 -13.63
CA LYS A 74 -8.76 5.25 -13.32
C LYS A 74 -9.85 5.38 -12.26
N ALA A 75 -10.93 4.60 -12.39
CA ALA A 75 -11.93 4.41 -11.35
C ALA A 75 -11.90 2.97 -10.83
N ILE A 76 -11.93 2.78 -9.51
CA ILE A 76 -11.82 1.48 -8.84
C ILE A 76 -12.96 1.39 -7.84
N THR A 77 -13.87 0.43 -8.00
CA THR A 77 -14.93 0.19 -7.01
C THR A 77 -14.38 -0.61 -5.85
N ILE A 78 -14.60 -0.14 -4.62
CA ILE A 78 -14.21 -0.83 -3.40
C ILE A 78 -15.21 -1.97 -3.15
N THR A 79 -14.68 -3.17 -2.89
CA THR A 79 -15.46 -4.39 -2.58
C THR A 79 -14.91 -5.06 -1.33
N GLY A 80 -15.64 -6.00 -0.71
CA GLY A 80 -15.17 -6.74 0.46
C GLY A 80 -15.38 -6.07 1.82
N LEU A 81 -16.12 -4.94 1.86
CA LEU A 81 -16.55 -4.29 3.11
C LEU A 81 -17.67 -5.10 3.79
N GLN A 82 -17.90 -4.85 5.08
CA GLN A 82 -19.08 -5.37 5.76
C GLN A 82 -20.38 -4.80 5.16
N ALA A 83 -21.50 -5.47 5.40
CA ALA A 83 -22.81 -4.97 4.96
C ALA A 83 -23.04 -3.56 5.50
N ASP A 84 -23.51 -2.67 4.62
CA ASP A 84 -23.80 -1.25 4.88
C ASP A 84 -22.60 -0.41 5.38
N GLU A 85 -21.38 -0.93 5.29
CA GLU A 85 -20.17 -0.18 5.63
C GLU A 85 -19.64 0.64 4.45
N LYS A 86 -19.18 1.85 4.73
CA LYS A 86 -18.44 2.71 3.79
C LYS A 86 -17.04 3.02 4.34
N ILE A 87 -16.09 3.30 3.46
CA ILE A 87 -14.80 3.89 3.87
C ILE A 87 -15.00 5.37 4.19
N LEU A 88 -14.52 5.80 5.36
CA LEU A 88 -14.59 7.19 5.82
C LEU A 88 -13.38 8.00 5.36
N ALA A 89 -12.18 7.44 5.51
CA ALA A 89 -10.93 8.09 5.14
C ALA A 89 -9.90 7.05 4.69
N ILE A 90 -8.88 7.50 3.96
CA ILE A 90 -7.85 6.67 3.33
C ILE A 90 -6.48 7.33 3.46
N ASP A 91 -5.42 6.52 3.57
CA ASP A 91 -4.04 6.98 3.46
C ASP A 91 -3.10 5.81 3.07
N PHE A 92 -1.94 6.12 2.50
CA PHE A 92 -0.90 5.16 2.13
C PHE A 92 0.08 4.93 3.27
N ARG A 93 0.23 3.67 3.69
CA ARG A 93 1.26 3.29 4.66
C ARG A 93 2.66 3.47 4.06
N PRO A 94 3.53 4.36 4.58
CA PRO A 94 4.85 4.56 4.00
C PRO A 94 5.74 3.31 4.05
N ALA A 95 5.59 2.48 5.09
CA ALA A 95 6.39 1.28 5.30
C ALA A 95 6.11 0.14 4.30
N THR A 96 4.94 0.13 3.65
CA THR A 96 4.58 -0.92 2.68
C THR A 96 4.12 -0.38 1.32
N GLY A 97 3.76 0.90 1.23
CA GLY A 97 3.17 1.52 0.04
C GLY A 97 1.70 1.13 -0.20
N GLN A 98 1.07 0.38 0.69
CA GLN A 98 -0.33 -0.05 0.53
C GLN A 98 -1.29 1.07 0.90
N LEU A 99 -2.42 1.17 0.19
CA LEU A 99 -3.54 2.01 0.59
C LEU A 99 -4.31 1.33 1.72
N TYR A 100 -4.53 2.06 2.81
CA TYR A 100 -5.45 1.67 3.87
C TYR A 100 -6.67 2.58 3.88
N GLY A 101 -7.76 2.08 4.45
CA GLY A 101 -8.93 2.89 4.76
C GLY A 101 -9.56 2.48 6.08
N VAL A 102 -10.17 3.45 6.77
CA VAL A 102 -10.97 3.21 7.96
C VAL A 102 -12.45 3.20 7.59
N GLY A 103 -13.15 2.13 7.95
CA GLY A 103 -14.56 1.94 7.68
C GLY A 103 -15.47 2.57 8.75
N SER A 104 -16.72 2.83 8.37
CA SER A 104 -17.74 3.44 9.23
C SER A 104 -18.15 2.58 10.43
N THR A 105 -17.67 1.34 10.50
CA THR A 105 -17.92 0.42 11.62
C THR A 105 -16.68 0.20 12.48
N SER A 106 -15.73 1.15 12.48
CA SER A 106 -14.46 1.06 13.22
C SER A 106 -13.61 -0.14 12.83
N ARG A 107 -13.51 -0.40 11.52
CA ARG A 107 -12.65 -1.46 10.97
C ARG A 107 -11.57 -0.86 10.10
N LEU A 108 -10.37 -1.42 10.18
CA LEU A 108 -9.25 -1.05 9.32
C LEU A 108 -9.21 -1.99 8.11
N TYR A 109 -8.97 -1.45 6.93
CA TYR A 109 -8.87 -2.20 5.69
C TYR A 109 -7.57 -1.87 4.96
N ALA A 110 -6.93 -2.89 4.37
CA ALA A 110 -5.98 -2.70 3.28
C ALA A 110 -6.75 -2.84 1.95
N ILE A 111 -6.57 -1.90 1.02
CA ILE A 111 -7.33 -1.82 -0.23
C ILE A 111 -6.39 -2.04 -1.42
N ASN A 112 -6.66 -3.07 -2.22
CA ASN A 112 -5.88 -3.37 -3.42
C ASN A 112 -6.22 -2.36 -4.54
N LEU A 113 -5.24 -1.60 -5.04
CA LEU A 113 -5.45 -0.58 -6.08
C LEU A 113 -5.67 -1.14 -7.50
N ASN A 114 -5.37 -2.42 -7.71
CA ASN A 114 -5.61 -3.07 -8.99
C ASN A 114 -7.07 -3.52 -9.11
N SER A 115 -7.60 -4.19 -8.07
CA SER A 115 -8.93 -4.80 -8.07
C SER A 115 -10.00 -4.04 -7.28
N GLY A 116 -9.63 -3.21 -6.31
CA GLY A 116 -10.55 -2.58 -5.35
C GLY A 116 -10.98 -3.50 -4.19
N ALA A 117 -10.45 -4.71 -4.09
CA ALA A 117 -10.74 -5.59 -2.96
C ALA A 117 -10.15 -5.01 -1.66
N ALA A 118 -11.02 -4.77 -0.68
CA ALA A 118 -10.67 -4.40 0.68
C ALA A 118 -10.55 -5.68 1.53
N THR A 119 -9.43 -5.84 2.23
CA THR A 119 -9.23 -6.91 3.20
C THR A 119 -9.16 -6.30 4.59
N MET A 120 -9.98 -6.81 5.51
CA MET A 120 -10.00 -6.36 6.90
C MET A 120 -8.66 -6.68 7.58
N ILE A 121 -8.14 -5.70 8.31
CA ILE A 121 -6.98 -5.84 9.18
C ILE A 121 -7.49 -6.00 10.61
N GLY A 122 -7.19 -7.15 11.20
CA GLY A 122 -7.91 -7.63 12.39
C GLY A 122 -9.20 -8.36 12.02
N MET A 123 -9.87 -8.94 13.01
CA MET A 123 -11.13 -9.68 12.81
C MET A 123 -12.36 -8.91 13.29
N GLU A 124 -12.17 -7.96 14.20
CA GLU A 124 -13.24 -7.23 14.88
C GLU A 124 -13.05 -5.72 14.73
N PRO A 125 -14.12 -4.93 14.89
CA PRO A 125 -14.00 -3.49 15.09
C PRO A 125 -13.00 -3.17 16.20
N PHE A 126 -12.21 -2.14 16.00
CA PHE A 126 -11.34 -1.65 17.06
C PHE A 126 -12.15 -0.95 18.15
N THR A 127 -11.61 -1.00 19.37
CA THR A 127 -12.17 -0.32 20.55
C THR A 127 -11.12 0.64 21.11
N PRO A 128 -11.50 1.85 21.55
CA PRO A 128 -12.85 2.45 21.47
C PRO A 128 -13.29 2.68 20.03
N ALA A 129 -14.61 2.68 19.81
CA ALA A 129 -15.19 2.95 18.50
C ALA A 129 -15.00 4.43 18.10
N LEU A 130 -15.16 4.71 16.81
CA LEU A 130 -15.09 6.07 16.29
C LEU A 130 -16.25 6.90 16.82
N GLU A 131 -15.91 8.10 17.28
CA GLU A 131 -16.88 9.10 17.69
C GLU A 131 -17.10 10.16 16.59
N GLY A 132 -18.30 10.72 16.55
CA GLY A 132 -18.63 11.78 15.59
C GLY A 132 -18.91 11.27 14.18
N ASN A 133 -18.76 12.15 13.20
CA ASN A 133 -19.12 11.91 11.81
C ASN A 133 -18.07 12.41 10.80
N LEU A 134 -16.98 13.03 11.25
CA LEU A 134 -15.81 13.36 10.43
C LEU A 134 -14.59 12.65 11.01
N THR A 135 -13.70 12.18 10.15
CA THR A 135 -12.55 11.36 10.53
C THR A 135 -11.33 11.76 9.71
N GLY A 136 -10.35 12.37 10.38
CA GLY A 136 -8.99 12.45 9.88
C GLY A 136 -8.27 11.12 10.12
N PHE A 137 -7.46 10.70 9.15
CA PHE A 137 -6.77 9.42 9.13
C PHE A 137 -5.46 9.59 8.38
N ASP A 138 -4.32 9.31 9.02
CA ASP A 138 -3.01 9.45 8.35
C ASP A 138 -1.92 8.60 9.04
N PHE A 139 -0.95 8.10 8.28
CA PHE A 139 0.17 7.34 8.80
C PHE A 139 1.30 8.25 9.29
N ASN A 140 1.68 8.08 10.54
CA ASN A 140 2.90 8.65 11.06
C ASN A 140 4.12 7.89 10.47
N PRO A 141 4.96 8.53 9.62
CA PRO A 141 6.04 7.85 8.93
C PRO A 141 7.24 7.52 9.83
N THR A 142 7.32 8.07 11.06
CA THR A 142 8.46 7.86 11.97
C THR A 142 8.25 6.67 12.92
N VAL A 143 7.01 6.38 13.30
CA VAL A 143 6.67 5.30 14.25
C VAL A 143 5.75 4.23 13.65
N ASP A 144 5.31 4.40 12.40
CA ASP A 144 4.46 3.45 11.67
C ASP A 144 3.17 3.12 12.44
N ARG A 145 2.44 4.18 12.77
CA ARG A 145 1.13 4.14 13.43
C ARG A 145 0.17 5.02 12.66
N ILE A 146 -1.08 4.63 12.66
CA ILE A 146 -2.16 5.41 12.06
C ILE A 146 -2.66 6.38 13.13
N ARG A 147 -2.69 7.67 12.83
CA ARG A 147 -3.41 8.68 13.61
C ARG A 147 -4.85 8.72 13.13
N ILE A 148 -5.78 8.71 14.08
CA ILE A 148 -7.18 9.07 13.84
C ILE A 148 -7.55 10.25 14.72
N VAL A 149 -8.14 11.28 14.12
CA VAL A 149 -8.73 12.41 14.84
C VAL A 149 -10.15 12.62 14.34
N THR A 150 -11.12 12.78 15.23
CA THR A 150 -12.52 13.02 14.84
C THR A 150 -12.98 14.43 15.17
N ASN A 151 -14.14 14.82 14.65
CA ASN A 151 -14.74 16.12 14.95
C ASN A 151 -15.28 16.26 16.38
N THR A 152 -15.31 15.19 17.18
CA THR A 152 -15.60 15.28 18.62
C THR A 152 -14.36 15.56 19.44
N GLY A 153 -13.17 15.51 18.82
CA GLY A 153 -11.89 15.69 19.48
C GLY A 153 -11.22 14.37 19.88
N GLN A 154 -11.83 13.22 19.59
CA GLN A 154 -11.22 11.91 19.82
C GLN A 154 -9.88 11.82 19.09
N ASN A 155 -8.85 11.29 19.76
CA ASN A 155 -7.49 11.24 19.25
C ASN A 155 -6.85 9.86 19.48
N LEU A 156 -6.82 9.02 18.46
CA LEU A 156 -6.39 7.62 18.55
C LEU A 156 -5.12 7.35 17.76
N ARG A 157 -4.33 6.38 18.23
CA ARG A 157 -3.29 5.73 17.43
C ARG A 157 -3.61 4.27 17.24
N LEU A 158 -3.71 3.82 15.98
CA LEU A 158 -3.94 2.43 15.62
C LEU A 158 -2.66 1.73 15.19
N ASN A 159 -2.60 0.43 15.44
CA ASN A 159 -1.56 -0.45 14.92
C ASN A 159 -1.98 -0.99 13.54
N PRO A 160 -1.18 -0.75 12.47
CA PRO A 160 -1.57 -1.13 11.11
C PRO A 160 -1.44 -2.62 10.80
N GLU A 161 -0.80 -3.41 11.67
CA GLU A 161 -0.62 -4.86 11.49
C GLU A 161 -1.72 -5.70 12.13
N ASN A 162 -2.46 -5.15 13.11
CA ASN A 162 -3.52 -5.87 13.82
C ASN A 162 -4.86 -5.12 13.89
N GLY A 163 -4.90 -3.86 13.45
CA GLY A 163 -6.11 -3.06 13.35
C GLY A 163 -6.63 -2.50 14.68
N LYS A 164 -5.95 -2.76 15.80
CA LYS A 164 -6.38 -2.33 17.14
C LYS A 164 -5.89 -0.93 17.48
N VAL A 165 -6.59 -0.27 18.40
CA VAL A 165 -6.09 0.94 19.07
C VAL A 165 -4.87 0.57 19.90
N ALA A 166 -3.73 1.17 19.56
CA ALA A 166 -2.47 1.05 20.29
C ALA A 166 -2.39 2.07 21.44
N MET A 167 -3.04 3.22 21.30
CA MET A 167 -3.09 4.25 22.34
C MET A 167 -4.29 5.19 22.13
N GLU A 168 -4.96 5.54 23.22
CA GLU A 168 -5.90 6.66 23.30
C GLU A 168 -5.09 7.86 23.81
N ASP A 169 -4.81 8.81 22.92
CA ASP A 169 -4.08 10.02 23.26
C ASP A 169 -5.04 11.06 23.86
N ALA A 170 -4.51 12.18 24.38
CA ALA A 170 -5.38 13.24 24.91
C ALA A 170 -6.26 13.85 23.82
N ASP A 171 -7.52 14.14 24.17
CA ASP A 171 -8.49 14.78 23.28
C ASP A 171 -7.97 16.11 22.73
N ILE A 172 -8.45 16.45 21.54
CA ILE A 172 -8.12 17.71 20.87
C ILE A 172 -8.46 18.91 21.77
N ASN A 173 -7.47 19.77 21.97
CA ASN A 173 -7.56 20.95 22.82
C ASN A 173 -6.78 22.13 22.23
N GLY A 174 -6.73 23.26 22.95
CA GLY A 174 -6.06 24.49 22.51
C GLY A 174 -6.90 25.37 21.57
N ALA A 175 -7.94 24.83 20.92
CA ALA A 175 -8.89 25.60 20.12
C ALA A 175 -10.34 25.16 20.42
N SER A 176 -10.99 25.83 21.37
CA SER A 176 -12.37 25.50 21.81
C SER A 176 -13.34 25.36 20.64
N GLY A 177 -14.14 24.30 20.61
CA GLY A 177 -15.11 24.00 19.54
C GLY A 177 -14.50 23.63 18.18
N ALA A 178 -13.24 23.19 18.16
CA ALA A 178 -12.63 22.70 16.91
C ALA A 178 -13.37 21.47 16.39
N MET A 179 -13.59 21.41 15.08
CA MET A 179 -14.13 20.24 14.40
C MET A 179 -13.12 19.77 13.37
N ILE A 180 -12.23 18.87 13.78
CA ILE A 180 -11.20 18.33 12.89
C ILE A 180 -11.83 17.35 11.91
N ALA A 181 -11.58 17.57 10.62
CA ALA A 181 -12.13 16.74 9.55
C ALA A 181 -11.07 15.94 8.79
N ALA A 182 -9.81 16.39 8.82
CA ALA A 182 -8.69 15.69 8.21
C ALA A 182 -7.39 16.03 8.95
N VAL A 183 -6.45 15.09 8.92
CA VAL A 183 -5.10 15.25 9.44
C VAL A 183 -4.09 14.73 8.43
N ALA A 184 -2.86 15.26 8.43
CA ALA A 184 -1.78 14.76 7.58
C ALA A 184 -0.40 14.98 8.20
N TYR A 185 0.49 14.00 8.05
CA TYR A 185 1.88 14.05 8.45
C TYR A 185 2.78 14.49 7.29
N THR A 186 3.80 15.30 7.60
CA THR A 186 4.87 15.59 6.64
C THR A 186 5.84 14.41 6.48
N ASN A 187 6.63 14.41 5.40
CA ASN A 187 7.68 13.41 5.13
C ASN A 187 7.14 11.97 5.07
N SER A 188 5.98 11.76 4.42
CA SER A 188 5.30 10.46 4.25
C SER A 188 6.11 9.46 3.41
N MET A 189 7.26 9.03 3.91
CA MET A 189 8.15 8.03 3.32
C MET A 189 8.72 7.13 4.42
N ALA A 190 8.99 5.87 4.06
CA ALA A 190 9.63 4.94 4.97
C ALA A 190 11.00 5.46 5.44
N GLY A 191 11.28 5.28 6.73
CA GLY A 191 12.56 5.68 7.33
C GLY A 191 12.67 7.17 7.66
N ALA A 192 11.60 7.96 7.51
CA ALA A 192 11.59 9.36 7.90
C ALA A 192 12.12 9.56 9.33
N ALA A 193 13.03 10.53 9.50
CA ALA A 193 13.62 10.86 10.79
C ALA A 193 12.73 11.81 11.61
N THR A 194 11.96 12.66 10.93
CA THR A 194 11.08 13.64 11.55
C THR A 194 9.75 13.70 10.79
N THR A 195 8.71 14.12 11.50
CA THR A 195 7.40 14.42 10.92
C THR A 195 6.70 15.50 11.75
N THR A 196 5.74 16.17 11.15
CA THR A 196 4.85 17.15 11.79
C THR A 196 3.43 16.81 11.40
N LEU A 197 2.52 16.79 12.39
CA LEU A 197 1.09 16.58 12.19
C LEU A 197 0.40 17.93 11.98
N TYR A 198 -0.45 17.98 10.96
CA TYR A 198 -1.31 19.12 10.66
C TYR A 198 -2.77 18.69 10.61
N ASP A 199 -3.66 19.61 10.98
CA ASP A 199 -5.09 19.37 11.16
C ASP A 199 -5.89 20.43 10.43
N ILE A 200 -6.94 20.02 9.72
CA ILE A 200 -7.91 20.92 9.10
C ILE A 200 -9.18 20.97 9.94
N ASP A 201 -9.48 22.18 10.44
CA ASP A 201 -10.69 22.48 11.21
C ASP A 201 -11.76 23.08 10.29
N VAL A 202 -12.86 22.36 10.10
CA VAL A 202 -13.99 22.81 9.26
C VAL A 202 -14.96 23.74 9.98
N SER A 203 -14.91 23.86 11.32
CA SER A 203 -15.73 24.84 12.03
C SER A 203 -15.06 26.21 12.02
N LYS A 204 -13.74 26.24 12.27
CA LYS A 204 -12.97 27.48 12.32
C LYS A 204 -12.33 27.90 11.01
N GLN A 205 -12.33 27.03 9.98
CA GLN A 205 -11.74 27.31 8.67
C GLN A 205 -10.23 27.58 8.75
N LYS A 206 -9.53 26.81 9.60
CA LYS A 206 -8.12 27.01 9.93
C LYS A 206 -7.30 25.74 9.72
N LEU A 207 -6.03 25.95 9.39
CA LEU A 207 -4.99 24.94 9.53
C LEU A 207 -4.38 25.06 10.93
N TYR A 208 -4.24 23.91 11.59
CA TYR A 208 -3.53 23.78 12.85
C TYR A 208 -2.33 22.84 12.70
N LYS A 209 -1.36 23.00 13.58
CA LYS A 209 -0.35 21.99 13.90
C LYS A 209 -0.75 21.33 15.22
N GLN A 210 -0.83 20.01 15.28
CA GLN A 210 -1.01 19.31 16.55
C GLN A 210 0.35 19.06 17.20
N ASP A 211 0.68 19.81 18.24
CA ASP A 211 2.02 19.85 18.83
C ASP A 211 2.00 20.04 20.36
N PRO A 212 2.35 19.00 21.15
CA PRO A 212 2.64 17.63 20.71
C PRO A 212 1.39 16.88 20.18
N PRO A 213 1.53 15.97 19.19
CA PRO A 213 0.41 15.16 18.68
C PRO A 213 -0.32 14.37 19.76
N ASN A 214 0.41 13.74 20.67
CA ASN A 214 -0.18 12.88 21.70
C ASN A 214 -0.89 13.67 22.82
N ASP A 215 -0.64 14.98 22.90
CA ASP A 215 -1.26 15.87 23.88
C ASP A 215 -2.55 16.50 23.32
N GLY A 216 -2.94 16.19 22.08
CA GLY A 216 -4.14 16.77 21.47
C GLY A 216 -4.04 18.28 21.16
N LYS A 217 -2.90 18.91 21.44
CA LYS A 217 -2.79 20.36 21.48
C LYS A 217 -2.70 20.98 20.09
N LEU A 218 -3.73 21.74 19.71
CA LEU A 218 -3.73 22.51 18.47
C LEU A 218 -2.99 23.84 18.64
N VAL A 219 -2.06 24.11 17.73
CA VAL A 219 -1.35 25.39 17.57
C VAL A 219 -1.75 25.97 16.23
N GLU A 220 -2.31 27.17 16.22
CA GLU A 220 -2.80 27.80 14.98
C GLU A 220 -1.65 28.04 13.99
N VAL A 221 -1.88 27.69 12.73
CA VAL A 221 -0.98 28.01 11.61
C VAL A 221 -1.54 29.17 10.80
N GLY A 222 -2.84 29.15 10.50
CA GLY A 222 -3.54 30.28 9.90
C GLY A 222 -4.83 29.90 9.18
N ASP A 223 -5.48 30.90 8.59
CA ASP A 223 -6.77 30.75 7.92
C ASP A 223 -6.64 30.07 6.56
N LEU A 224 -7.58 29.16 6.26
CA LEU A 224 -7.66 28.50 4.96
C LEU A 224 -8.09 29.47 3.85
N GLY A 225 -8.81 30.54 4.19
CA GLY A 225 -9.35 31.49 3.21
C GLY A 225 -10.42 30.91 2.29
N LEU A 226 -10.89 29.69 2.58
CA LEU A 226 -12.00 29.01 1.91
C LEU A 226 -13.00 28.59 2.97
N LYS A 227 -14.30 28.65 2.64
CA LYS A 227 -15.37 28.10 3.48
C LYS A 227 -15.61 26.65 3.10
N ILE A 228 -14.88 25.75 3.72
CA ILE A 228 -15.01 24.30 3.56
C ILE A 228 -16.08 23.72 4.50
N SER A 229 -16.67 22.59 4.11
CA SER A 229 -17.65 21.87 4.93
C SER A 229 -17.66 20.37 4.67
N GLY A 230 -18.18 19.63 5.66
CA GLY A 230 -18.47 18.20 5.56
C GLY A 230 -17.23 17.30 5.58
N GLU A 231 -17.42 16.07 5.08
CA GLU A 231 -16.35 15.10 4.86
C GLU A 231 -15.38 15.62 3.77
N GLY A 232 -14.13 15.20 3.86
CA GLY A 232 -13.07 15.57 2.92
C GLY A 232 -11.77 14.87 3.30
N GLY A 233 -10.67 15.29 2.67
CA GLY A 233 -9.36 14.74 3.04
C GLY A 233 -8.24 15.76 2.84
N PHE A 234 -7.12 15.44 3.46
CA PHE A 234 -5.91 16.24 3.48
C PHE A 234 -4.71 15.29 3.48
N ASP A 235 -3.74 15.54 2.63
CA ASP A 235 -2.53 14.71 2.55
C ASP A 235 -1.35 15.54 2.05
N ILE A 236 -0.14 15.14 2.42
CA ILE A 236 1.12 15.85 2.17
C ILE A 236 2.08 14.95 1.42
N VAL A 237 2.52 15.39 0.23
CA VAL A 237 3.49 14.62 -0.57
C VAL A 237 4.79 14.41 0.22
N ALA A 238 5.35 13.20 0.11
CA ALA A 238 6.56 12.81 0.84
C ALA A 238 7.76 13.75 0.60
N LYS A 239 7.98 14.18 -0.66
CA LYS A 239 9.10 15.05 -1.03
C LYS A 239 8.63 16.48 -1.26
N GLY A 240 9.19 17.42 -0.49
CA GLY A 240 8.90 18.84 -0.61
C GLY A 240 7.62 19.30 0.11
N ASN A 241 6.91 18.39 0.80
CA ASN A 241 5.79 18.66 1.70
C ASN A 241 4.72 19.61 1.10
N LYS A 242 4.41 19.42 -0.19
CA LYS A 242 3.24 20.06 -0.81
C LYS A 242 1.98 19.37 -0.32
N ALA A 243 1.11 20.15 0.31
CA ALA A 243 -0.13 19.63 0.87
C ALA A 243 -1.30 19.83 -0.11
N LEU A 244 -2.14 18.81 -0.25
CA LEU A 244 -3.37 18.83 -1.01
C LEU A 244 -4.55 18.57 -0.09
N ALA A 245 -5.65 19.29 -0.30
CA ALA A 245 -6.91 19.09 0.39
C ALA A 245 -8.06 19.01 -0.61
N LEU A 246 -9.06 18.20 -0.27
CA LEU A 246 -10.25 17.97 -1.09
C LEU A 246 -11.49 18.03 -0.18
N PHE A 247 -12.23 19.13 -0.25
CA PHE A 247 -13.41 19.39 0.58
C PHE A 247 -14.54 20.01 -0.22
N ASN A 248 -15.76 20.02 0.31
CA ASN A 248 -16.84 20.78 -0.30
C ASN A 248 -16.65 22.27 -0.05
N VAL A 249 -16.74 23.07 -1.12
CA VAL A 249 -16.82 24.53 -1.11
C VAL A 249 -18.01 24.88 -1.99
N GLU A 250 -19.00 25.59 -1.42
CA GLU A 250 -20.25 25.94 -2.13
C GLU A 250 -20.92 24.72 -2.79
N ASP A 251 -21.13 23.64 -2.01
CA ASP A 251 -21.74 22.37 -2.45
C ASP A 251 -20.97 21.57 -3.53
N LYS A 252 -19.73 21.96 -3.83
CA LYS A 252 -18.89 21.26 -4.81
C LYS A 252 -17.60 20.80 -4.17
N SER A 253 -17.25 19.53 -4.37
CA SER A 253 -15.92 19.04 -4.01
C SER A 253 -14.88 19.88 -4.77
N THR A 254 -13.90 20.41 -4.05
CA THR A 254 -12.90 21.35 -4.53
C THR A 254 -11.53 20.89 -4.06
N LEU A 255 -10.64 20.64 -5.02
CA LEU A 255 -9.22 20.34 -4.78
C LEU A 255 -8.45 21.64 -4.67
N PHE A 256 -7.62 21.77 -3.64
CA PHE A 256 -6.75 22.93 -3.44
C PHE A 256 -5.44 22.52 -2.76
N THR A 257 -4.39 23.33 -2.92
CA THR A 257 -3.19 23.21 -2.09
C THR A 257 -3.40 23.93 -0.76
N VAL A 258 -2.65 23.54 0.26
CA VAL A 258 -2.55 24.26 1.54
C VAL A 258 -1.08 24.62 1.82
N ASP A 259 -0.79 25.89 2.13
CA ASP A 259 0.53 26.31 2.59
C ASP A 259 0.69 25.99 4.08
N LEU A 260 1.58 25.05 4.40
CA LEU A 260 1.83 24.55 5.76
C LEU A 260 2.45 25.60 6.72
N LYS A 261 2.81 26.79 6.23
CA LYS A 261 3.38 27.87 7.06
C LYS A 261 2.35 28.89 7.53
N ASN A 262 1.27 29.08 6.77
CA ASN A 262 0.31 30.16 7.01
C ASN A 262 -1.17 29.76 6.77
N GLY A 263 -1.43 28.52 6.35
CA GLY A 263 -2.77 28.00 6.09
C GLY A 263 -3.37 28.41 4.73
N HIS A 264 -2.76 29.34 3.98
CA HIS A 264 -3.35 29.83 2.74
C HIS A 264 -3.56 28.73 1.71
N THR A 265 -4.71 28.80 1.04
CA THR A 265 -5.09 27.81 0.04
C THR A 265 -5.03 28.35 -1.38
N GLN A 266 -4.83 27.44 -2.34
CA GLN A 266 -4.92 27.75 -3.76
C GLN A 266 -5.74 26.68 -4.48
N VAL A 267 -6.87 27.07 -5.06
CA VAL A 267 -7.77 26.16 -5.78
C VAL A 267 -7.09 25.61 -7.03
N LEU A 268 -7.14 24.28 -7.17
CA LEU A 268 -6.63 23.53 -8.31
C LEU A 268 -7.76 23.05 -9.21
N GLY A 269 -8.89 22.61 -8.65
CA GLY A 269 -10.01 22.10 -9.44
C GLY A 269 -11.31 22.05 -8.65
N ARG A 270 -12.44 22.19 -9.34
CA ARG A 270 -13.78 22.05 -8.78
C ARG A 270 -14.50 20.94 -9.53
N TYR A 271 -15.18 20.07 -8.79
CA TYR A 271 -15.85 18.90 -9.33
C TYR A 271 -17.37 19.08 -9.32
N ALA A 272 -18.07 18.32 -10.17
CA ALA A 272 -19.53 18.27 -10.14
C ALA A 272 -20.04 17.83 -8.76
N LYS A 273 -21.18 18.39 -8.32
CA LYS A 273 -21.83 18.07 -7.05
C LYS A 273 -22.10 16.57 -6.88
N SER A 274 -22.34 15.86 -7.98
CA SER A 274 -22.56 14.40 -8.01
C SER A 274 -21.32 13.58 -7.64
N ARG A 275 -20.11 14.16 -7.68
CA ARG A 275 -18.89 13.46 -7.26
C ARG A 275 -18.92 13.17 -5.77
N GLN A 276 -19.12 14.17 -4.91
CA GLN A 276 -19.15 13.97 -3.45
C GLN A 276 -17.90 13.21 -2.98
N TYR A 277 -16.72 13.79 -3.21
CA TYR A 277 -15.49 13.23 -2.68
C TYR A 277 -15.43 13.43 -1.16
N THR A 278 -15.00 12.40 -0.45
CA THR A 278 -15.00 12.31 1.02
C THR A 278 -13.61 12.05 1.59
N GLY A 279 -12.57 11.95 0.74
CA GLY A 279 -11.19 11.71 1.16
C GLY A 279 -10.21 11.82 -0.01
N ILE A 280 -8.93 11.97 0.31
CA ILE A 280 -7.80 11.96 -0.64
C ILE A 280 -6.63 11.22 -0.01
N ALA A 281 -5.85 10.49 -0.81
CA ALA A 281 -4.57 9.92 -0.41
C ALA A 281 -3.55 10.02 -1.56
N ILE A 282 -2.29 10.26 -1.23
CA ILE A 282 -1.16 10.47 -2.14
C ILE A 282 -0.24 9.26 -2.01
N PRO A 283 0.06 8.54 -3.11
CA PRO A 283 0.98 7.41 -3.06
C PRO A 283 2.36 7.80 -2.52
N THR A 284 2.86 6.98 -1.59
CA THR A 284 4.23 7.12 -1.07
C THR A 284 5.25 6.56 -2.07
N PRO A 285 6.53 6.96 -1.97
CA PRO A 285 7.59 6.37 -2.79
C PRO A 285 7.67 4.85 -2.56
N PRO A 286 7.93 4.03 -3.61
CA PRO A 286 8.19 2.61 -3.44
C PRO A 286 9.31 2.37 -2.43
N VAL A 287 9.17 1.33 -1.61
CA VAL A 287 10.10 0.99 -0.55
C VAL A 287 10.52 -0.47 -0.66
N ALA A 288 11.76 -0.75 -0.29
CA ALA A 288 12.31 -2.07 -0.09
C ALA A 288 13.17 -2.07 1.17
N TYR A 289 13.33 -3.28 1.73
CA TYR A 289 14.08 -3.54 2.94
C TYR A 289 15.13 -4.59 2.67
N ALA A 290 16.29 -4.46 3.30
CA ALA A 290 17.32 -5.50 3.29
C ALA A 290 18.05 -5.58 4.63
N VAL A 291 18.80 -6.64 4.86
CA VAL A 291 19.64 -6.79 6.06
C VAL A 291 21.11 -6.76 5.69
N SER A 292 21.88 -5.83 6.25
CA SER A 292 23.32 -5.77 6.08
C SER A 292 24.03 -6.96 6.77
N LEU A 293 25.31 -7.20 6.45
CA LEU A 293 26.11 -8.21 7.17
C LEU A 293 26.25 -7.92 8.68
N MET A 294 26.05 -6.66 9.08
CA MET A 294 26.12 -6.17 10.47
C MET A 294 24.77 -6.25 11.21
N ASN A 295 23.72 -6.85 10.62
CA ASN A 295 22.34 -6.85 11.13
C ASN A 295 21.71 -5.44 11.17
N ASP A 296 22.05 -4.56 10.24
CA ASP A 296 21.27 -3.34 10.07
C ASP A 296 20.11 -3.59 9.11
N LEU A 297 18.94 -3.06 9.44
CA LEU A 297 17.81 -2.92 8.54
C LEU A 297 18.09 -1.73 7.60
N LEU A 298 18.26 -2.04 6.32
CA LEU A 298 18.44 -1.08 5.25
C LEU A 298 17.08 -0.77 4.62
N ILE A 299 16.74 0.50 4.48
CA ILE A 299 15.49 0.98 3.89
C ILE A 299 15.83 1.86 2.69
N PHE A 300 15.27 1.56 1.52
CA PHE A 300 15.59 2.27 0.28
C PHE A 300 14.46 2.17 -0.75
N ASN A 301 14.53 3.01 -1.79
CA ASN A 301 13.61 2.93 -2.92
C ASN A 301 14.16 1.97 -3.99
N PRO A 302 13.47 0.87 -4.36
CA PRO A 302 13.97 -0.10 -5.32
C PRO A 302 14.01 0.42 -6.77
N LYS A 303 13.39 1.57 -7.07
CA LYS A 303 13.50 2.23 -8.38
C LYS A 303 14.70 3.18 -8.47
N ASP A 304 15.18 3.67 -7.33
CA ASP A 304 16.32 4.59 -7.22
C ASP A 304 17.01 4.40 -5.85
N PRO A 305 17.87 3.38 -5.69
CA PRO A 305 18.47 3.05 -4.40
C PRO A 305 19.69 3.93 -4.06
N ALA A 306 19.76 5.16 -4.60
CA ALA A 306 20.87 6.07 -4.35
C ALA A 306 20.99 6.51 -2.87
N SER A 307 19.87 6.52 -2.15
CA SER A 307 19.81 6.82 -0.71
C SER A 307 19.35 5.58 0.06
N ILE A 308 20.16 5.13 1.02
CA ILE A 308 19.87 4.01 1.89
C ILE A 308 19.87 4.52 3.33
N ILE A 309 18.77 4.30 4.04
CA ILE A 309 18.67 4.54 5.48
C ILE A 309 19.07 3.25 6.18
N SER A 310 19.94 3.34 7.17
CA SER A 310 20.40 2.20 7.97
C SER A 310 19.92 2.35 9.41
N LYS A 311 19.29 1.31 9.96
CA LYS A 311 18.84 1.24 11.36
C LYS A 311 19.31 -0.07 12.00
N PRO A 312 19.85 -0.07 13.22
CA PRO A 312 20.26 -1.31 13.86
C PRO A 312 19.04 -2.19 14.14
N ILE A 313 19.14 -3.48 13.86
CA ILE A 313 18.14 -4.45 14.34
C ILE A 313 18.39 -4.72 15.82
N THR A 314 17.38 -4.54 16.65
CA THR A 314 17.47 -4.65 18.12
C THR A 314 16.49 -5.68 18.66
N GLY A 315 16.82 -6.34 19.77
CA GLY A 315 15.95 -7.38 20.39
C GLY A 315 16.23 -8.82 19.94
N LEU A 316 17.27 -9.04 19.13
CA LEU A 316 17.75 -10.38 18.75
C LEU A 316 18.41 -11.09 19.95
N GLN A 317 18.52 -12.41 19.87
CA GLN A 317 19.32 -13.17 20.81
C GLN A 317 20.81 -12.86 20.63
N ALA A 318 21.61 -13.10 21.67
CA ALA A 318 23.06 -12.87 21.61
C ALA A 318 23.69 -13.61 20.42
N ASP A 319 24.54 -12.90 19.67
CA ASP A 319 25.26 -13.37 18.47
C ASP A 319 24.37 -13.87 17.31
N GLU A 320 23.07 -13.62 17.37
CA GLU A 320 22.15 -14.03 16.30
C GLU A 320 22.23 -13.11 15.08
N LYS A 321 22.18 -13.71 13.90
CA LYS A 321 22.13 -13.02 12.61
C LYS A 321 20.76 -13.15 12.00
N VAL A 322 20.26 -12.10 11.37
CA VAL A 322 19.10 -12.22 10.49
C VAL A 322 19.55 -12.78 9.13
N LEU A 323 18.82 -13.78 8.65
CA LEU A 323 19.09 -14.62 7.47
C LEU A 323 18.04 -14.48 6.37
N GLY A 324 16.96 -13.74 6.61
CA GLY A 324 15.87 -13.56 5.66
C GLY A 324 14.87 -12.53 6.17
N LEU A 325 14.19 -11.85 5.26
CA LEU A 325 13.14 -10.88 5.53
C LEU A 325 12.00 -11.09 4.55
N ASP A 326 10.77 -10.99 5.01
CA ASP A 326 9.64 -10.80 4.10
C ASP A 326 8.41 -10.21 4.80
N PHE A 327 7.57 -9.50 4.06
CA PHE A 327 6.30 -8.97 4.54
C PHE A 327 5.18 -9.99 4.41
N ARG A 328 4.41 -10.19 5.49
CA ARG A 328 3.20 -11.01 5.46
C ARG A 328 2.09 -10.31 4.65
N PRO A 329 1.65 -10.83 3.49
CA PRO A 329 0.69 -10.14 2.62
C PRO A 329 -0.66 -9.86 3.30
N LYS A 330 -1.06 -10.71 4.26
CA LYS A 330 -2.32 -10.62 5.01
C LYS A 330 -2.47 -9.34 5.83
N ASN A 331 -1.38 -8.81 6.39
CA ASN A 331 -1.46 -7.67 7.31
C ASN A 331 -0.31 -6.66 7.21
N GLY A 332 0.67 -6.89 6.34
CA GLY A 332 1.81 -6.01 6.16
C GLY A 332 2.79 -5.99 7.33
N GLN A 333 2.79 -7.02 8.19
CA GLN A 333 3.83 -7.19 9.20
C GLN A 333 5.12 -7.70 8.54
N LEU A 334 6.26 -7.04 8.79
CA LEU A 334 7.58 -7.53 8.38
C LEU A 334 8.03 -8.66 9.30
N TYR A 335 8.54 -9.75 8.76
CA TYR A 335 9.12 -10.87 9.51
C TYR A 335 10.59 -11.06 9.17
N ALA A 336 11.33 -11.67 10.10
CA ALA A 336 12.72 -12.04 9.95
C ALA A 336 13.00 -13.48 10.40
N LEU A 337 13.93 -14.15 9.69
CA LEU A 337 14.50 -15.43 10.09
C LEU A 337 15.82 -15.22 10.83
N GLY A 338 15.90 -15.70 12.07
CA GLY A 338 17.13 -15.69 12.87
C GLY A 338 17.99 -16.93 12.68
N SER A 339 19.32 -16.78 12.77
CA SER A 339 20.30 -17.85 12.61
C SER A 339 20.25 -18.92 13.70
N THR A 340 19.53 -18.66 14.79
CA THR A 340 19.26 -19.66 15.85
C THR A 340 17.95 -20.42 15.63
N SER A 341 17.41 -20.37 14.40
CA SER A 341 16.13 -20.98 14.00
C SER A 341 14.94 -20.35 14.72
N ARG A 342 14.91 -19.01 14.78
CA ARG A 342 13.80 -18.24 15.36
C ARG A 342 13.11 -17.41 14.30
N ILE A 343 11.82 -17.18 14.49
CA ILE A 343 11.03 -16.25 13.70
C ILE A 343 10.77 -15.02 14.54
N TYR A 344 10.93 -13.86 13.92
CA TYR A 344 10.72 -12.57 14.52
C TYR A 344 9.71 -11.76 13.70
N THR A 345 8.87 -10.97 14.37
CA THR A 345 8.29 -9.78 13.74
C THR A 345 9.27 -8.62 13.86
N VAL A 346 9.32 -7.76 12.86
CA VAL A 346 10.19 -6.57 12.80
C VAL A 346 9.33 -5.32 12.69
N ASN A 347 9.58 -4.31 13.53
CA ASN A 347 9.04 -2.98 13.31
C ASN A 347 9.80 -2.32 12.15
N ALA A 348 9.13 -2.09 11.02
CA ALA A 348 9.75 -1.58 9.80
C ALA A 348 10.27 -0.15 9.93
N ALA A 349 9.77 0.63 10.89
CA ALA A 349 10.26 1.98 11.16
C ALA A 349 11.46 2.01 12.10
N SER A 350 11.59 1.10 13.08
CA SER A 350 12.66 1.16 14.09
C SER A 350 13.74 0.08 13.97
N GLY A 351 13.44 -1.04 13.32
CA GLY A 351 14.31 -2.24 13.32
C GLY A 351 14.20 -3.08 14.59
N ALA A 352 13.36 -2.71 15.55
CA ALA A 352 13.12 -3.53 16.75
C ALA A 352 12.39 -4.82 16.39
N VAL A 353 12.84 -5.94 16.95
CA VAL A 353 12.25 -7.25 16.74
C VAL A 353 11.53 -7.77 17.98
N MET A 354 10.52 -8.61 17.76
CA MET A 354 9.86 -9.39 18.80
C MET A 354 9.85 -10.86 18.37
N GLU A 355 10.28 -11.75 19.26
CA GLU A 355 10.30 -13.20 18.99
C GLU A 355 8.87 -13.71 18.86
N VAL A 356 8.58 -14.38 17.75
CA VAL A 356 7.32 -15.14 17.55
C VAL A 356 7.49 -16.52 18.16
N GLY A 357 8.62 -17.16 17.87
CA GLY A 357 8.95 -18.48 18.41
C GLY A 357 10.16 -19.09 17.74
N LYS A 358 10.60 -20.22 18.28
CA LYS A 358 11.66 -21.04 17.72
C LYS A 358 11.07 -22.14 16.83
N LEU A 359 11.66 -22.33 15.66
CA LEU A 359 11.27 -23.40 14.74
C LEU A 359 11.40 -24.77 15.40
N THR A 360 10.40 -25.62 15.20
CA THR A 360 10.42 -27.03 15.62
C THR A 360 11.46 -27.87 14.86
N THR A 361 11.85 -27.42 13.67
CA THR A 361 12.91 -28.01 12.84
C THR A 361 14.09 -27.05 12.74
N ARG A 362 15.31 -27.55 12.98
CA ARG A 362 16.54 -26.73 12.86
C ARG A 362 16.81 -26.36 11.40
N LEU A 363 17.29 -25.14 11.19
CA LEU A 363 17.83 -24.72 9.90
C LEU A 363 19.05 -25.56 9.49
N SER A 364 19.07 -25.98 8.23
CA SER A 364 20.12 -26.78 7.60
C SER A 364 20.62 -26.05 6.36
N GLY A 365 21.93 -25.82 6.24
CA GLY A 365 22.54 -25.02 5.17
C GLY A 365 23.13 -23.70 5.67
N SER A 366 23.63 -22.89 4.74
CA SER A 366 24.37 -21.66 5.04
C SER A 366 23.70 -20.40 4.50
N VAL A 367 22.82 -20.53 3.51
CA VAL A 367 22.04 -19.45 2.90
C VAL A 367 20.61 -19.93 2.73
N PHE A 368 19.66 -19.01 2.89
CA PHE A 368 18.24 -19.32 2.96
C PHE A 368 17.41 -18.38 2.10
N GLY A 369 16.45 -18.93 1.36
CA GLY A 369 15.30 -18.17 0.89
C GLY A 369 14.23 -18.12 1.97
N PHE A 370 13.58 -16.98 2.14
CA PHE A 370 12.55 -16.74 3.15
C PHE A 370 11.47 -15.86 2.53
N ASP A 371 10.25 -16.39 2.37
CA ASP A 371 9.18 -15.68 1.66
C ASP A 371 7.79 -16.18 2.05
N PHE A 372 6.79 -15.31 2.07
CA PHE A 372 5.40 -15.65 2.38
C PHE A 372 4.67 -16.18 1.15
N ASN A 373 4.04 -17.33 1.31
CA ASN A 373 2.98 -17.75 0.41
C ASN A 373 1.70 -16.94 0.72
N PRO A 374 1.24 -16.06 -0.18
CA PRO A 374 0.10 -15.19 0.09
C PRO A 374 -1.25 -15.94 0.11
N VAL A 375 -1.32 -17.12 -0.51
CA VAL A 375 -2.55 -17.94 -0.56
C VAL A 375 -2.68 -18.79 0.70
N ALA A 376 -1.59 -19.45 1.11
CA ALA A 376 -1.58 -20.37 2.25
C ALA A 376 -1.37 -19.66 3.60
N ASP A 377 -0.96 -18.39 3.59
CA ASP A 377 -0.55 -17.64 4.79
C ASP A 377 0.51 -18.41 5.58
N ARG A 378 1.57 -18.84 4.87
CA ARG A 378 2.70 -19.61 5.41
C ARG A 378 4.01 -19.05 4.90
N ILE A 379 5.04 -19.08 5.75
CA ILE A 379 6.40 -18.76 5.35
C ILE A 379 7.02 -19.99 4.69
N ARG A 380 7.64 -19.82 3.53
CA ARG A 380 8.52 -20.79 2.90
C ARG A 380 9.96 -20.50 3.31
N ILE A 381 10.66 -21.52 3.78
CA ILE A 381 12.11 -21.47 4.00
C ILE A 381 12.76 -22.54 3.14
N VAL A 382 13.66 -22.12 2.25
CA VAL A 382 14.48 -23.03 1.44
C VAL A 382 15.95 -22.77 1.70
N SER A 383 16.84 -23.72 1.45
CA SER A 383 18.27 -23.51 1.73
C SER A 383 19.22 -24.14 0.72
N SER A 384 20.49 -23.74 0.85
CA SER A 384 21.61 -24.28 0.10
C SER A 384 21.90 -25.77 0.37
N ASN A 385 21.21 -26.38 1.34
CA ASN A 385 21.31 -27.79 1.66
C ASN A 385 19.96 -28.51 1.45
N GLU A 386 19.24 -28.10 0.40
CA GLU A 386 18.00 -28.71 -0.10
C GLU A 386 16.82 -28.70 0.87
N GLN A 387 16.96 -28.04 2.02
CA GLN A 387 15.89 -27.96 3.01
C GLN A 387 14.71 -27.20 2.41
N ASN A 388 13.50 -27.67 2.72
CA ASN A 388 12.26 -27.07 2.27
C ASN A 388 11.23 -27.11 3.41
N LEU A 389 10.96 -25.96 4.04
CA LEU A 389 10.05 -25.85 5.18
C LEU A 389 8.86 -24.96 4.84
N ARG A 390 7.70 -25.32 5.39
CA ARG A 390 6.58 -24.39 5.59
C ARG A 390 6.45 -24.07 7.05
N VAL A 391 6.37 -22.79 7.39
CA VAL A 391 6.30 -22.32 8.77
C VAL A 391 5.02 -21.52 8.98
N ASN A 392 4.32 -21.80 10.07
CA ASN A 392 3.18 -21.01 10.50
C ASN A 392 3.69 -19.68 11.11
N PRO A 393 3.31 -18.51 10.56
CA PRO A 393 3.80 -17.22 11.02
C PRO A 393 3.26 -16.81 12.40
N ASP A 394 2.24 -17.49 12.91
CA ASP A 394 1.61 -17.14 14.20
C ASP A 394 2.31 -17.81 15.40
N ASP A 395 2.96 -18.96 15.21
CA ASP A 395 3.55 -19.76 16.30
C ASP A 395 4.93 -20.38 15.97
N ALA A 396 5.49 -20.09 14.79
CA ALA A 396 6.75 -20.62 14.29
C ALA A 396 6.81 -22.16 14.15
N THR A 397 5.67 -22.86 14.16
CA THR A 397 5.64 -24.31 13.92
C THR A 397 6.05 -24.63 12.48
N ALA A 398 7.04 -25.52 12.30
CA ALA A 398 7.58 -25.89 11.00
C ALA A 398 7.07 -27.27 10.55
N THR A 399 6.63 -27.35 9.30
CA THR A 399 6.40 -28.57 8.53
C THR A 399 7.56 -28.79 7.58
N VAL A 400 8.17 -29.98 7.61
CA VAL A 400 9.20 -30.38 6.65
C VAL A 400 8.52 -30.92 5.41
N ASP A 401 8.74 -30.26 4.27
CA ASP A 401 8.24 -30.69 2.96
C ASP A 401 9.28 -31.56 2.24
N GLY A 402 8.96 -32.03 1.03
CA GLY A 402 9.93 -32.74 0.19
C GLY A 402 11.17 -31.89 -0.11
N ASN A 403 12.35 -32.50 -0.02
CA ASN A 403 13.62 -31.85 -0.32
C ASN A 403 13.59 -31.21 -1.71
N ILE A 404 14.29 -30.08 -1.84
CA ILE A 404 14.52 -29.46 -3.15
C ILE A 404 15.16 -30.48 -4.08
N ASN A 405 14.59 -30.66 -5.27
CA ASN A 405 15.05 -31.65 -6.25
C ASN A 405 14.94 -31.11 -7.69
N ALA A 406 15.86 -31.54 -8.54
CA ALA A 406 15.83 -31.29 -9.98
C ALA A 406 16.66 -32.37 -10.70
N ASP A 407 16.61 -32.39 -12.02
CA ASP A 407 17.48 -33.25 -12.85
C ASP A 407 18.97 -32.83 -12.80
N THR A 408 19.28 -31.67 -12.22
CA THR A 408 20.67 -31.22 -11.98
C THR A 408 21.21 -31.67 -10.63
N LYS A 409 22.53 -31.87 -10.57
CA LYS A 409 23.25 -32.33 -9.37
C LYS A 409 23.63 -31.23 -8.38
N ASN A 410 23.42 -29.95 -8.71
CA ASN A 410 23.86 -28.83 -7.87
C ASN A 410 22.69 -27.92 -7.49
N LEU A 411 22.10 -28.15 -6.32
CA LEU A 411 20.83 -27.57 -5.88
C LEU A 411 21.00 -26.53 -4.78
N ALA A 412 22.01 -25.66 -4.89
CA ALA A 412 22.21 -24.56 -3.94
C ALA A 412 21.15 -23.46 -4.16
N VAL A 413 19.94 -23.70 -3.67
CA VAL A 413 18.85 -22.72 -3.66
C VAL A 413 19.08 -21.74 -2.53
N THR A 414 19.16 -20.46 -2.86
CA THR A 414 19.60 -19.41 -1.93
C THR A 414 18.58 -18.32 -1.71
N ALA A 415 17.57 -18.20 -2.58
CA ALA A 415 16.50 -17.22 -2.44
C ALA A 415 15.18 -17.79 -2.97
N ALA A 416 14.06 -17.28 -2.48
CA ALA A 416 12.72 -17.66 -2.87
C ALA A 416 11.82 -16.42 -2.91
N ALA A 417 10.85 -16.39 -3.83
CA ALA A 417 9.84 -15.35 -3.90
C ALA A 417 8.54 -15.89 -4.53
N TYR A 418 7.40 -15.59 -3.92
CA TYR A 418 6.07 -15.88 -4.41
C TYR A 418 5.52 -14.70 -5.24
N THR A 419 4.71 -15.01 -6.25
CA THR A 419 3.96 -13.98 -6.99
C THR A 419 2.67 -13.61 -6.26
N ASN A 420 2.08 -12.47 -6.65
CA ASN A 420 0.80 -11.97 -6.14
C ASN A 420 0.80 -11.76 -4.61
N ASN A 421 1.87 -11.15 -4.09
CA ASN A 421 2.05 -10.83 -2.66
C ASN A 421 1.07 -9.72 -2.18
N PHE A 422 -0.22 -10.01 -2.21
CA PHE A 422 -1.29 -9.18 -1.65
C PHE A 422 -2.37 -10.04 -0.98
N ALA A 423 -3.02 -9.48 0.04
CA ALA A 423 -4.07 -10.18 0.77
C ALA A 423 -5.26 -10.56 -0.12
N GLY A 424 -5.77 -11.78 0.05
CA GLY A 424 -6.95 -12.28 -0.68
C GLY A 424 -6.65 -12.76 -2.11
N THR A 425 -5.39 -12.87 -2.52
CA THR A 425 -5.06 -13.54 -3.79
C THR A 425 -5.48 -15.01 -3.75
N MET A 426 -5.93 -15.52 -4.89
CA MET A 426 -6.34 -16.92 -5.06
C MET A 426 -5.25 -17.79 -5.71
N THR A 427 -4.21 -17.17 -6.26
CA THR A 427 -3.13 -17.88 -6.98
C THR A 427 -1.78 -17.28 -6.65
N THR A 428 -0.76 -18.12 -6.63
CA THR A 428 0.64 -17.72 -6.46
C THR A 428 1.55 -18.78 -7.08
N GLU A 429 2.70 -18.35 -7.58
CA GLU A 429 3.76 -19.20 -8.10
C GLU A 429 5.04 -18.96 -7.30
N LEU A 430 5.77 -20.03 -6.96
CA LEU A 430 7.05 -19.94 -6.26
C LEU A 430 8.21 -19.93 -7.25
N PHE A 431 9.07 -18.93 -7.16
CA PHE A 431 10.32 -18.84 -7.90
C PHE A 431 11.50 -18.89 -6.94
N VAL A 432 12.58 -19.54 -7.36
CA VAL A 432 13.81 -19.67 -6.56
C VAL A 432 15.06 -19.40 -7.39
N LEU A 433 16.10 -18.88 -6.73
CA LEU A 433 17.42 -18.67 -7.31
C LEU A 433 18.36 -19.79 -6.91
N ASN A 434 19.02 -20.38 -7.91
CA ASN A 434 20.11 -21.33 -7.72
C ASN A 434 21.43 -20.62 -8.00
N SER A 435 22.19 -20.33 -6.95
CA SER A 435 23.43 -19.57 -7.05
C SER A 435 24.61 -20.38 -7.58
N ALA A 436 24.54 -21.72 -7.50
CA ALA A 436 25.61 -22.56 -8.01
C ALA A 436 25.62 -22.61 -9.54
N GLU A 437 24.44 -22.57 -10.16
CA GLU A 437 24.27 -22.59 -11.60
C GLU A 437 23.92 -21.23 -12.20
N ASN A 438 23.65 -20.21 -11.38
CA ASN A 438 23.18 -18.89 -11.79
C ASN A 438 21.90 -18.95 -12.63
N LYS A 439 20.87 -19.62 -12.10
CA LYS A 439 19.61 -19.87 -12.79
C LYS A 439 18.41 -19.50 -11.94
N LEU A 440 17.34 -19.10 -12.63
CA LEU A 440 16.00 -19.01 -12.07
C LEU A 440 15.26 -20.32 -12.32
N TYR A 441 14.59 -20.82 -11.29
CA TYR A 441 13.67 -21.95 -11.36
C TYR A 441 12.28 -21.53 -10.87
N GLN A 442 11.23 -22.14 -11.39
CA GLN A 442 9.96 -22.24 -10.69
C GLN A 442 9.99 -23.52 -9.84
N GLN A 443 9.59 -23.44 -8.58
CA GLN A 443 9.44 -24.62 -7.74
C GLN A 443 7.97 -25.07 -7.77
N ASN A 444 7.68 -26.17 -8.45
CA ASN A 444 6.32 -26.66 -8.66
C ASN A 444 6.26 -28.20 -8.75
N PRO A 445 5.50 -28.88 -7.88
CA PRO A 445 4.80 -28.33 -6.72
C PRO A 445 5.75 -27.78 -5.63
N PRO A 446 5.42 -26.66 -4.95
CA PRO A 446 6.26 -26.11 -3.89
C PRO A 446 6.58 -27.11 -2.77
N ASN A 447 5.62 -27.93 -2.38
CA ASN A 447 5.77 -28.88 -1.26
C ASN A 447 6.53 -30.16 -1.66
N GLU A 448 6.67 -30.44 -2.95
CA GLU A 448 7.48 -31.57 -3.44
C GLU A 448 8.94 -31.15 -3.67
N GLY A 449 9.24 -29.85 -3.68
CA GLY A 449 10.60 -29.33 -3.88
C GLY A 449 11.09 -29.36 -5.34
N THR A 450 10.25 -29.79 -6.28
CA THR A 450 10.63 -29.98 -7.68
C THR A 450 10.90 -28.65 -8.40
N LEU A 451 12.09 -28.52 -8.98
CA LEU A 451 12.52 -27.34 -9.71
C LEU A 451 12.34 -27.50 -11.23
N MET A 452 11.66 -26.53 -11.84
CA MET A 452 11.47 -26.41 -13.27
C MET A 452 12.23 -25.19 -13.81
N LEU A 453 13.20 -25.42 -14.69
CA LEU A 453 14.08 -24.36 -15.21
C LEU A 453 13.28 -23.26 -15.92
N ARG A 454 13.60 -22.00 -15.61
CA ARG A 454 13.14 -20.82 -16.37
C ARG A 454 14.20 -20.23 -17.26
N GLY A 455 15.45 -20.21 -16.78
CA GLY A 455 16.58 -19.80 -17.58
C GLY A 455 17.73 -19.26 -16.76
N ASN A 456 18.78 -18.85 -17.47
CA ASN A 456 20.00 -18.34 -16.86
C ASN A 456 19.81 -16.88 -16.42
N LEU A 457 20.39 -16.52 -15.28
CA LEU A 457 20.43 -15.14 -14.81
C LEU A 457 21.33 -14.26 -15.69
N GLY A 458 22.35 -14.84 -16.33
CA GLY A 458 23.33 -14.12 -17.13
C GLY A 458 24.38 -13.36 -16.32
N ILE A 459 24.49 -13.67 -15.02
CA ILE A 459 25.49 -13.13 -14.10
C ILE A 459 26.13 -14.27 -13.30
N ASN A 460 27.27 -14.00 -12.67
CA ASN A 460 27.95 -14.94 -11.77
C ASN A 460 27.82 -14.46 -10.32
N GLU A 461 26.73 -14.85 -9.65
CA GLU A 461 26.52 -14.56 -8.23
C GLU A 461 27.36 -15.50 -7.33
N ASN A 462 27.53 -15.11 -6.07
CA ASN A 462 28.26 -15.88 -5.06
C ASN A 462 27.35 -16.56 -4.02
N GLY A 463 26.03 -16.45 -4.19
CA GLY A 463 25.02 -17.00 -3.28
C GLY A 463 24.63 -16.10 -2.11
N VAL A 464 25.26 -14.95 -1.92
CA VAL A 464 24.77 -13.93 -0.98
C VAL A 464 23.80 -13.02 -1.71
N ASN A 465 22.51 -13.23 -1.44
CA ASN A 465 21.44 -12.57 -2.17
C ASN A 465 20.20 -12.28 -1.32
N GLY A 466 19.25 -11.62 -1.97
CA GLY A 466 17.85 -11.60 -1.61
C GLY A 466 17.00 -11.35 -2.85
N PHE A 467 15.79 -11.89 -2.87
CA PHE A 467 14.90 -11.94 -4.04
C PHE A 467 13.47 -11.79 -3.57
N ASP A 468 12.70 -10.91 -4.20
CA ASP A 468 11.28 -10.72 -3.90
C ASP A 468 10.53 -10.21 -5.15
N ILE A 469 9.21 -10.39 -5.17
CA ILE A 469 8.31 -10.04 -6.25
C ILE A 469 7.23 -9.10 -5.71
N GLY A 470 7.15 -7.89 -6.28
CA GLY A 470 6.18 -6.88 -5.86
C GLY A 470 4.74 -7.36 -6.02
N GLY A 471 3.93 -7.20 -4.98
CA GLY A 471 2.57 -7.70 -4.91
C GLY A 471 1.64 -7.06 -5.95
N THR A 472 1.75 -5.75 -6.18
CA THR A 472 0.86 -5.03 -7.09
C THR A 472 1.46 -4.76 -8.47
N SER A 473 2.79 -4.64 -8.59
CA SER A 473 3.46 -4.52 -9.89
C SER A 473 3.78 -5.84 -10.56
N GLY A 474 3.89 -6.94 -9.80
CA GLY A 474 4.44 -8.20 -10.29
C GLY A 474 5.93 -8.11 -10.69
N MET A 475 6.62 -7.02 -10.34
CA MET A 475 8.02 -6.83 -10.70
C MET A 475 8.93 -7.57 -9.72
N ALA A 476 9.73 -8.49 -10.26
CA ALA A 476 10.71 -9.24 -9.49
C ALA A 476 12.05 -8.47 -9.38
N TYR A 477 12.54 -8.32 -8.15
CA TYR A 477 13.79 -7.66 -7.82
C TYR A 477 14.71 -8.61 -7.04
N ALA A 478 16.01 -8.49 -7.28
CA ALA A 478 17.00 -9.21 -6.50
C ALA A 478 18.21 -8.34 -6.18
N LEU A 479 18.68 -8.37 -4.93
CA LEU A 479 20.01 -7.89 -4.55
C LEU A 479 20.98 -9.05 -4.66
N LEU A 480 21.85 -9.02 -5.67
CA LEU A 480 22.78 -10.12 -5.95
C LEU A 480 24.22 -9.64 -5.82
N THR A 481 25.02 -10.38 -5.05
CA THR A 481 26.46 -10.15 -4.92
C THR A 481 27.20 -11.03 -5.93
N THR A 482 27.95 -10.42 -6.83
CA THR A 482 28.74 -11.13 -7.83
C THR A 482 30.05 -11.65 -7.25
N LYS A 483 30.69 -12.63 -7.91
CA LYS A 483 31.96 -13.23 -7.45
C LYS A 483 33.13 -12.24 -7.32
N ASP A 484 33.05 -11.07 -7.95
CA ASP A 484 33.99 -9.96 -7.76
C ASP A 484 33.68 -9.09 -6.52
N GLY A 485 32.72 -9.51 -5.68
CA GLY A 485 32.37 -8.88 -4.41
C GLY A 485 31.44 -7.67 -4.54
N LYS A 486 30.88 -7.38 -5.73
CA LYS A 486 30.00 -6.23 -5.94
C LYS A 486 28.54 -6.62 -5.79
N THR A 487 27.80 -5.83 -5.01
CA THR A 487 26.33 -5.97 -4.93
C THR A 487 25.65 -5.01 -5.88
N LYS A 488 24.64 -5.51 -6.60
CA LYS A 488 23.75 -4.67 -7.40
C LYS A 488 22.30 -5.09 -7.20
N LEU A 489 21.41 -4.14 -7.40
CA LEU A 489 19.99 -4.40 -7.55
C LEU A 489 19.71 -4.79 -9.00
N TYR A 490 18.99 -5.89 -9.20
CA TYR A 490 18.57 -6.39 -10.50
C TYR A 490 17.06 -6.49 -10.58
N ARG A 491 16.52 -6.32 -11.78
CA ARG A 491 15.21 -6.86 -12.15
C ARG A 491 15.38 -8.26 -12.71
N ILE A 492 14.58 -9.20 -12.26
CA ILE A 492 14.58 -10.58 -12.75
C ILE A 492 13.40 -10.78 -13.68
N ASN A 493 13.64 -11.31 -14.88
CA ASN A 493 12.53 -11.72 -15.75
C ASN A 493 12.07 -13.13 -15.38
N LEU A 494 10.87 -13.27 -14.81
CA LEU A 494 10.34 -14.55 -14.34
C LEU A 494 10.12 -15.60 -15.45
N ALA A 495 9.91 -15.17 -16.70
CA ALA A 495 9.68 -16.07 -17.82
C ALA A 495 10.97 -16.68 -18.39
N ARG A 496 12.08 -15.92 -18.42
CA ARG A 496 13.36 -16.33 -19.05
C ARG A 496 14.56 -16.38 -18.11
N GLY A 497 14.40 -16.02 -16.84
CA GLY A 497 15.47 -15.96 -15.83
C GLY A 497 16.42 -14.76 -15.93
N ALA A 498 16.51 -14.08 -17.08
CA ALA A 498 17.50 -13.03 -17.29
C ALA A 498 17.44 -11.90 -16.24
N ALA A 499 18.59 -11.58 -15.63
CA ALA A 499 18.78 -10.47 -14.71
C ALA A 499 19.20 -9.20 -15.46
N THR A 500 18.56 -8.07 -15.17
CA THR A 500 18.91 -6.75 -15.74
C THR A 500 19.32 -5.80 -14.61
N PRO A 501 20.53 -5.22 -14.63
CA PRO A 501 20.98 -4.33 -13.56
C PRO A 501 20.12 -3.07 -13.52
N VAL A 502 19.74 -2.66 -12.30
CA VAL A 502 19.05 -1.41 -12.01
C VAL A 502 20.05 -0.37 -11.50
N ALA A 503 20.79 -0.72 -10.45
CA ALA A 503 21.75 0.17 -9.81
C ALA A 503 22.79 -0.62 -9.01
N ASN A 504 23.95 0.01 -8.77
CA ASN A 504 24.91 -0.49 -7.79
C ASN A 504 24.32 -0.36 -6.37
N PHE A 505 24.69 -1.27 -5.48
CA PHE A 505 24.25 -1.24 -4.09
C PHE A 505 25.47 -1.30 -3.17
N SER A 506 25.57 -0.38 -2.21
CA SER A 506 26.79 -0.15 -1.44
C SER A 506 27.06 -1.22 -0.36
N SER A 507 26.10 -2.10 -0.09
CA SER A 507 26.18 -3.11 0.97
C SER A 507 25.97 -4.53 0.45
N THR A 508 26.62 -5.50 1.08
CA THR A 508 26.27 -6.91 0.95
C THR A 508 25.14 -7.24 1.92
N VAL A 509 24.15 -8.04 1.49
CA VAL A 509 22.92 -8.27 2.26
C VAL A 509 22.62 -9.76 2.45
N ARG A 510 21.89 -10.12 3.53
CA ARG A 510 21.43 -11.50 3.81
C ARG A 510 19.93 -11.73 3.65
N GLY A 511 19.16 -10.69 3.38
CA GLY A 511 17.71 -10.74 3.23
C GLY A 511 17.23 -9.49 2.51
N PHE A 512 16.12 -9.61 1.80
CA PHE A 512 15.54 -8.55 0.97
C PHE A 512 14.04 -8.79 0.81
N THR A 513 13.25 -7.72 0.88
CA THR A 513 11.81 -7.74 0.59
C THR A 513 11.36 -6.35 0.10
N LEU A 514 10.30 -6.32 -0.69
CA LEU A 514 9.63 -5.16 -1.23
C LEU A 514 8.41 -4.81 -0.36
N GLY A 515 8.09 -3.52 -0.28
CA GLY A 515 6.79 -3.10 0.24
C GLY A 515 5.65 -3.68 -0.60
N LEU A 516 4.64 -4.23 0.06
CA LEU A 516 3.51 -4.94 -0.56
C LEU A 516 2.64 -4.10 -1.52
N GLY A 517 2.68 -2.77 -1.38
CA GLY A 517 1.91 -1.84 -2.20
C GLY A 517 2.60 -1.43 -3.50
N PHE A 518 3.76 -2.03 -3.79
CA PHE A 518 4.48 -1.87 -5.04
C PHE A 518 4.40 -3.11 -5.91
#